data_AF-A0A532TDQ3-F1
#
_entry.id   AF-A0A532TDQ3-F1
#
_cell.length_a   1.000
_cell.length_b   1.000
_cell.length_c   1.000
_cell.angle_alpha   90.00
_cell.angle_beta   90.00
_cell.angle_gamma   90.00
#
_symmetry.space_group_name_H-M   'P 1'
#
loop_
_entity.id
_entity.type
_entity.pdbx_description
1 polymer ?
#
loop_
_entity_poly.entity_id
_entity_poly.type
_entity_poly.pdbx_seq_one_letter_code
_entity_poly.pdbx_strand_id
1 'polypeptide(L)'
;MAKKKKKQVEPEIDIKQRLANVKILVETNRAKEAIAYIYLIYDDIINTKFKKPRLAYQTIREYAIECVNELEKKLKPESVYPFIKKIEDIIYGGVDPTNKELNFAIDLFSNLYNEITGKTFNFKL
;
A
#
# COMPACT_ATOMS: atom_id res chain seq x y z
N MET A 1 -5.37 13.45 -41.24
CA MET A 1 -6.21 13.45 -40.02
C MET A 1 -5.40 12.87 -38.86
N ALA A 2 -4.96 13.70 -37.91
CA ALA A 2 -4.18 13.24 -36.76
C ALA A 2 -5.12 12.64 -35.69
N LYS A 3 -4.97 11.34 -35.39
CA LYS A 3 -5.70 10.67 -34.31
C LYS A 3 -5.24 11.27 -32.97
N LYS A 4 -6.08 12.09 -32.33
CA LYS A 4 -5.90 12.49 -30.92
C LYS A 4 -5.92 11.21 -30.06
N LYS A 5 -4.76 10.83 -29.51
CA LYS A 5 -4.68 9.82 -28.44
C LYS A 5 -5.52 10.34 -27.28
N LYS A 6 -6.66 9.70 -27.00
CA LYS A 6 -7.40 9.90 -25.73
C LYS A 6 -6.39 9.59 -24.61
N LYS A 7 -6.05 10.57 -23.78
CA LYS A 7 -5.38 10.31 -22.50
C LYS A 7 -6.27 9.33 -21.75
N GLN A 8 -5.82 8.09 -21.59
CA GLN A 8 -6.44 7.17 -20.66
C GLN A 8 -6.30 7.82 -19.29
N VAL A 9 -7.43 8.25 -18.73
CA VAL A 9 -7.49 8.68 -17.34
C VAL A 9 -7.34 7.39 -16.55
N GLU A 10 -6.15 7.15 -15.98
CA GLU A 10 -5.96 6.02 -15.07
C GLU A 10 -7.01 6.13 -13.95
N PRO A 11 -7.72 5.03 -13.62
CA PRO A 11 -8.71 5.06 -12.56
C PRO A 11 -8.03 5.51 -11.27
N GLU A 12 -8.49 6.62 -10.71
CA GLU A 12 -7.92 7.18 -9.49
C GLU A 12 -8.44 6.37 -8.30
N ILE A 13 -7.52 5.81 -7.51
CA ILE A 13 -7.86 5.11 -6.28
C ILE A 13 -8.41 6.13 -5.28
N ASP A 14 -9.65 5.93 -4.81
CA ASP A 14 -10.21 6.74 -3.72
C ASP A 14 -9.55 6.35 -2.39
N ILE A 15 -8.41 6.99 -2.13
CA ILE A 15 -7.62 6.76 -0.93
C ILE A 15 -8.36 7.20 0.33
N LYS A 16 -9.22 8.23 0.24
CA LYS A 16 -9.96 8.75 1.41
C LYS A 16 -10.97 7.73 1.89
N GLN A 17 -11.75 7.16 0.97
CA GLN A 17 -12.72 6.12 1.31
C GLN A 17 -12.02 4.86 1.86
N ARG A 18 -10.91 4.44 1.24
CA ARG A 18 -10.15 3.28 1.71
C ARG A 18 -9.59 3.48 3.13
N LEU A 19 -9.08 4.66 3.43
CA LEU A 19 -8.58 4.97 4.78
C LEU A 19 -9.72 5.10 5.81
N ALA A 20 -10.92 5.53 5.40
CA ALA A 20 -12.09 5.45 6.26
C ALA A 20 -12.41 4.00 6.66
N ASN A 21 -12.28 3.05 5.73
CA ASN A 21 -12.43 1.62 6.06
C ASN A 21 -11.36 1.13 7.05
N VAL A 22 -10.10 1.58 6.90
CA VAL A 22 -9.03 1.29 7.87
C VAL A 22 -9.43 1.78 9.27
N LYS A 23 -9.95 3.00 9.38
CA LYS A 23 -10.41 3.56 10.65
C LYS A 23 -11.53 2.72 11.28
N ILE A 24 -12.54 2.35 10.51
CA ILE A 24 -13.65 1.49 10.98
C ILE A 24 -13.12 0.15 11.49
N LEU A 25 -12.17 -0.47 10.78
CA LEU A 25 -11.56 -1.74 11.21
C LEU A 25 -10.85 -1.59 12.56
N VAL A 26 -10.12 -0.49 12.77
CA VAL A 26 -9.46 -0.22 14.05
C VAL A 26 -10.47 0.02 15.17
N GLU A 27 -11.49 0.86 14.93
CA GLU A 27 -12.54 1.18 15.92
C GLU A 27 -13.37 -0.05 16.32
N THR A 28 -13.45 -1.06 15.45
CA THR A 28 -14.16 -2.32 15.69
C THR A 28 -13.24 -3.45 16.21
N ASN A 29 -12.06 -3.10 16.75
CA ASN A 29 -11.06 -4.04 17.30
C ASN A 29 -10.50 -5.05 16.27
N ARG A 30 -10.47 -4.69 14.99
CA ARG A 30 -9.94 -5.51 13.88
C ARG A 30 -8.64 -4.93 13.33
N ALA A 31 -7.72 -4.63 14.24
CA ALA A 31 -6.47 -3.92 13.94
C ALA A 31 -5.55 -4.67 12.95
N LYS A 32 -5.43 -6.00 13.07
CA LYS A 32 -4.70 -6.83 12.09
C LYS A 32 -5.30 -6.75 10.69
N GLU A 33 -6.62 -6.76 10.60
CA GLU A 33 -7.32 -6.63 9.32
C GLU A 33 -7.15 -5.23 8.72
N ALA A 34 -7.11 -4.19 9.54
CA ALA A 34 -6.80 -2.84 9.10
C ALA A 34 -5.42 -2.78 8.41
N ILE A 35 -4.41 -3.45 8.98
CA ILE A 35 -3.07 -3.55 8.39
C ILE A 35 -3.05 -4.39 7.11
N ALA A 36 -3.73 -5.52 7.09
CA ALA A 36 -3.90 -6.31 5.87
C ALA A 36 -4.58 -5.49 4.77
N TYR A 37 -5.59 -4.69 5.12
CA TYR A 37 -6.26 -3.80 4.19
C TYR A 37 -5.33 -2.71 3.66
N ILE A 38 -4.46 -2.10 4.48
CA ILE A 38 -3.43 -1.16 4.01
C ILE A 38 -2.52 -1.79 2.96
N TYR A 39 -2.10 -3.04 3.16
CA TYR A 39 -1.34 -3.78 2.14
C TYR A 39 -2.12 -3.96 0.84
N LEU A 40 -3.42 -4.28 0.90
CA LEU A 40 -4.27 -4.38 -0.30
C LEU A 40 -4.37 -3.04 -1.03
N ILE A 41 -4.40 -1.91 -0.32
CA ILE A 41 -4.33 -0.59 -0.95
C ILE A 41 -3.02 -0.42 -1.71
N TYR A 42 -1.88 -0.78 -1.09
CA TYR A 42 -0.58 -0.75 -1.76
C TYR A 42 -0.56 -1.62 -3.02
N ASP A 43 -1.02 -2.87 -2.93
CA ASP A 43 -1.10 -3.79 -4.07
C ASP A 43 -1.93 -3.19 -5.23
N ASP A 44 -3.10 -2.64 -4.91
CA ASP A 44 -3.96 -1.97 -5.89
C ASP A 44 -3.29 -0.76 -6.53
N ILE A 45 -2.51 0.03 -5.78
CA ILE A 45 -1.74 1.17 -6.31
C ILE A 45 -0.70 0.69 -7.31
N ILE A 46 0.07 -0.34 -6.94
CA ILE A 46 1.11 -0.91 -7.82
C ILE A 46 0.47 -1.45 -9.10
N ASN A 47 -0.58 -2.25 -8.97
CA ASN A 47 -1.28 -2.79 -10.13
C ASN A 47 -1.89 -1.68 -11.00
N THR A 48 -2.53 -0.69 -10.40
CA THR A 48 -3.18 0.40 -11.15
C THR A 48 -2.16 1.23 -11.92
N LYS A 49 -1.05 1.61 -11.28
CA LYS A 49 -0.05 2.55 -11.81
C LYS A 49 1.01 1.90 -12.69
N PHE A 50 1.36 0.65 -12.40
CA PHE A 50 2.46 -0.05 -13.08
C PHE A 50 2.01 -1.29 -13.86
N LYS A 51 0.73 -1.69 -13.77
CA LYS A 51 0.18 -2.90 -14.41
C LYS A 51 0.92 -4.16 -14.01
N LYS A 52 1.30 -4.23 -12.73
CA LYS A 52 2.00 -5.34 -12.10
C LYS A 52 1.10 -5.93 -11.00
N PRO A 53 0.15 -6.83 -11.34
CA PRO A 53 -0.65 -7.49 -10.32
C PRO A 53 0.17 -8.55 -9.58
N ARG A 54 -0.07 -8.72 -8.28
CA ARG A 54 0.50 -9.84 -7.53
C ARG A 54 -0.08 -11.17 -8.02
N LEU A 55 0.78 -12.16 -8.18
CA LEU A 55 0.36 -13.52 -8.54
C LEU A 55 -0.11 -14.29 -7.29
N ALA A 56 -1.08 -15.18 -7.46
CA ALA A 56 -1.73 -15.87 -6.34
C ALA A 56 -0.76 -16.69 -5.47
N TYR A 57 0.32 -17.21 -6.07
CA TYR A 57 1.32 -18.01 -5.37
C TYR A 57 2.40 -17.16 -4.66
N GLN A 58 2.45 -15.85 -4.92
CA GLN A 58 3.49 -14.99 -4.36
C GLN A 58 3.14 -14.57 -2.94
N THR A 59 4.12 -14.65 -2.05
CA THR A 59 4.06 -13.96 -0.78
C THR A 59 4.13 -12.44 -0.98
N ILE A 60 3.70 -11.68 0.03
CA ILE A 60 3.74 -10.21 -0.03
C ILE A 60 5.16 -9.67 -0.16
N ARG A 61 6.15 -10.38 0.40
CA ARG A 61 7.57 -10.06 0.30
C ARG A 61 8.14 -10.38 -1.07
N GLU A 62 7.89 -11.56 -1.62
CA GLU A 62 8.37 -11.91 -2.97
C GLU A 62 7.84 -10.93 -4.01
N TYR A 63 6.55 -10.60 -3.94
CA TYR A 63 5.93 -9.61 -4.81
C TYR A 63 6.58 -8.23 -4.69
N ALA A 64 6.85 -7.77 -3.46
CA ALA A 64 7.51 -6.49 -3.22
C ALA A 64 8.94 -6.45 -3.78
N ILE A 65 9.71 -7.53 -3.60
CA ILE A 65 11.08 -7.65 -4.15
C ILE A 65 11.03 -7.60 -5.68
N GLU A 66 10.12 -8.35 -6.31
CA GLU A 66 9.94 -8.31 -7.76
C GLU A 66 9.59 -6.88 -8.24
N CYS A 67 8.63 -6.22 -7.60
CA CYS A 67 8.23 -4.86 -7.95
C CYS A 67 9.40 -3.88 -7.83
N VAL A 68 10.19 -3.96 -6.77
CA VAL A 68 11.37 -3.10 -6.58
C VAL A 68 12.42 -3.35 -7.64
N ASN A 69 12.72 -4.62 -7.97
CA ASN A 69 13.72 -4.95 -8.99
C ASN A 69 13.32 -4.48 -10.39
N GLU A 70 12.05 -4.65 -10.76
CA GLU A 70 11.57 -4.26 -12.08
C GLU A 70 11.28 -2.75 -12.21
N LEU A 71 10.97 -2.09 -11.09
CA LEU A 71 10.62 -0.67 -11.02
C LEU A 71 11.64 0.14 -10.23
N GLU A 72 12.91 -0.27 -10.18
CA GLU A 72 13.96 0.31 -9.32
C GLU A 72 14.08 1.84 -9.43
N LYS A 73 13.79 2.40 -10.61
CA LYS A 73 13.77 3.86 -10.85
C LYS A 73 12.56 4.59 -10.26
N LYS A 74 11.55 3.88 -9.78
CA LYS A 74 10.24 4.38 -9.31
C LYS A 74 9.87 3.88 -7.92
N LEU A 75 10.37 2.71 -7.52
CA LEU A 75 10.18 2.11 -6.20
C LEU A 75 11.54 1.92 -5.55
N LYS A 76 11.73 2.61 -4.42
CA LYS A 76 12.96 2.53 -3.66
C LYS A 76 12.92 1.36 -2.68
N PRO A 77 13.94 0.48 -2.66
CA PRO A 77 14.06 -0.58 -1.66
C PRO A 77 13.91 -0.06 -0.22
N GLU A 78 14.49 1.11 0.06
CA GLU A 78 14.54 1.73 1.39
C GLU A 78 13.16 2.17 1.89
N SER A 79 12.21 2.37 0.98
CA SER A 79 10.83 2.74 1.31
C SER A 79 9.92 1.51 1.35
N VAL A 80 10.05 0.59 0.38
CA VAL A 80 9.18 -0.58 0.25
C VAL A 80 9.47 -1.63 1.32
N TYR A 81 10.74 -1.97 1.56
CA TYR A 81 11.08 -3.09 2.42
C TYR A 81 10.73 -2.86 3.90
N PRO A 82 10.95 -1.68 4.50
CA PRO A 82 10.49 -1.42 5.86
C PRO A 82 8.96 -1.51 6.00
N PHE A 83 8.22 -1.00 5.01
CA PHE A 83 6.76 -1.11 4.97
C PHE A 83 6.32 -2.57 4.96
N ILE A 84 6.80 -3.38 4.00
CA ILE A 84 6.40 -4.78 3.86
C ILE A 84 6.80 -5.60 5.09
N LYS A 85 8.01 -5.37 5.63
CA LYS A 85 8.43 -6.02 6.87
C LYS A 85 7.47 -5.69 8.02
N LYS A 86 7.05 -4.43 8.16
CA LYS A 86 6.11 -4.05 9.22
C LYS A 86 4.73 -4.70 9.04
N ILE A 87 4.27 -4.86 7.80
CA ILE A 87 3.05 -5.62 7.49
C ILE A 87 3.21 -7.08 7.95
N GLU A 88 4.30 -7.74 7.55
CA GLU A 88 4.56 -9.14 7.91
C GLU A 88 4.67 -9.34 9.42
N ASP A 89 5.41 -8.46 10.11
CA ASP A 89 5.59 -8.52 11.56
C ASP A 89 4.22 -8.43 12.29
N ILE A 90 3.26 -7.67 11.76
CA ILE A 90 1.92 -7.56 12.37
C ILE A 90 1.01 -8.73 12.00
N ILE A 91 0.96 -9.11 10.72
CA ILE A 91 0.06 -10.17 10.24
C ILE A 91 0.47 -11.53 10.81
N TYR A 92 1.79 -11.79 10.89
CA TYR A 92 2.34 -13.06 11.34
C TYR A 92 2.85 -13.04 12.79
N GLY A 93 2.89 -11.88 13.45
CA GLY A 93 3.47 -11.70 14.79
C GLY A 93 2.73 -12.30 15.97
N GLY A 94 1.62 -13.01 15.77
CA GLY A 94 0.87 -13.71 16.81
C GLY A 94 0.08 -12.81 17.77
N VAL A 95 0.57 -11.61 18.08
CA VAL A 95 -0.08 -10.62 18.96
C VAL A 95 -0.80 -9.55 18.16
N ASP A 96 -1.83 -8.95 18.75
CA ASP A 96 -2.51 -7.80 18.12
C ASP A 96 -1.64 -6.55 18.19
N PRO A 97 -1.59 -5.74 17.11
CA PRO A 97 -0.73 -4.58 17.06
C PRO A 97 -1.25 -3.48 17.99
N THR A 98 -0.33 -2.78 18.63
CA THR A 98 -0.66 -1.58 19.41
C THR A 98 -1.00 -0.40 18.50
N ASN A 99 -1.70 0.60 19.02
CA ASN A 99 -1.96 1.86 18.29
C ASN A 99 -0.69 2.53 17.79
N LYS A 100 0.43 2.40 18.51
CA LYS A 100 1.73 2.93 18.08
C LYS A 100 2.22 2.23 16.81
N GLU A 101 2.07 0.92 16.75
CA GLU A 101 2.49 0.12 15.60
C GLU A 101 1.59 0.31 14.39
N LEU A 102 0.28 0.47 14.62
CA LEU A 102 -0.68 0.83 13.57
C LEU A 102 -0.35 2.18 12.95
N ASN A 103 -0.16 3.21 13.77
CA ASN A 103 0.20 4.54 13.27
C ASN A 103 1.54 4.52 12.54
N PHE A 104 2.53 3.77 13.05
CA PHE A 104 3.81 3.62 12.35
C PHE A 104 3.67 2.95 10.98
N ALA A 105 2.85 1.91 10.86
CA ALA A 105 2.58 1.28 9.56
C ALA A 105 1.86 2.24 8.58
N ILE A 106 0.96 3.07 9.09
CA ILE A 106 0.29 4.12 8.31
C ILE A 106 1.28 5.19 7.84
N ASP A 107 2.23 5.60 8.69
CA ASP A 107 3.25 6.59 8.33
C ASP A 107 4.15 6.04 7.21
N LEU A 108 4.59 4.78 7.31
CA LEU A 108 5.36 4.10 6.25
C LEU A 108 4.56 4.05 4.94
N PHE A 109 3.28 3.67 5.01
CA PHE A 109 2.40 3.66 3.85
C PHE A 109 2.18 5.05 3.24
N SER A 110 2.00 6.08 4.07
CA SER A 110 1.78 7.46 3.62
C SER A 110 2.99 8.00 2.84
N ASN A 111 4.20 7.72 3.35
CA ASN A 111 5.44 8.05 2.65
C ASN A 111 5.53 7.32 1.32
N LEU A 112 5.28 6.01 1.32
CA LEU A 112 5.35 5.19 0.11
C LEU A 112 4.30 5.61 -0.93
N TYR A 113 3.08 5.92 -0.50
CA TYR A 113 2.02 6.45 -1.36
C TYR A 113 2.44 7.77 -2.02
N ASN A 114 3.04 8.68 -1.25
CA ASN A 114 3.53 9.94 -1.79
C ASN A 114 4.64 9.71 -2.82
N GLU A 115 5.63 8.87 -2.52
CA GLU A 115 6.69 8.56 -3.49
C GLU A 115 6.15 7.95 -4.78
N ILE A 116 5.17 7.04 -4.68
CA ILE A 116 4.59 6.39 -5.84
C ILE A 116 3.70 7.35 -6.62
N THR A 117 2.85 8.14 -5.97
CA THR A 117 1.75 8.89 -6.61
C THR A 117 2.01 10.37 -6.79
N GLY A 118 2.96 10.94 -6.04
CA GLY A 118 3.18 12.38 -5.90
C GLY A 118 2.09 13.10 -5.10
N LYS A 119 1.20 12.36 -4.44
CA LYS A 119 0.07 12.92 -3.67
C LYS A 119 0.32 12.68 -2.19
N THR A 120 0.03 13.68 -1.37
CA THR A 120 0.03 13.56 0.07
C THR A 120 -1.38 13.32 0.58
N PHE A 121 -1.49 12.54 1.65
CA PHE A 121 -2.68 12.52 2.49
C PHE A 121 -2.22 12.59 3.95
N ASN A 122 -3.08 13.12 4.81
CA ASN A 122 -2.85 13.12 6.25
C ASN A 122 -3.94 12.25 6.86
N PHE A 123 -3.55 11.10 7.38
CA PHE A 123 -4.43 10.15 8.05
C PHE A 123 -3.81 9.76 9.37
N LYS A 124 -4.60 9.90 10.44
CA LYS A 124 -4.26 9.48 11.79
C LYS A 124 -5.45 8.71 12.35
N LEU A 125 -5.15 7.61 13.05
CA LEU A 125 -6.13 6.81 13.77
C LEU A 125 -6.54 7.49 15.07
#